data_AF-L7JRL6-F1
#
_entry.id   AF-L7JRL6-F1
#
_cell.length_a   1.000
_cell.length_b   1.000
_cell.length_c   1.000
_cell.angle_alpha   90.00
_cell.angle_beta   90.00
_cell.angle_gamma   90.00
#
_symmetry.space_group_name_H-M   'P 1'
#
loop_
_entity.id
_entity.type
_entity.pdbx_description
1 polymer ?
#
loop_
_entity_poly.entity_id
_entity_poly.type
_entity_poly.pdbx_seq_one_letter_code
_entity_poly.pdbx_strand_id
1 'polypeptide(L)' 'MFLNDLTEKYPYKIPDMKRIIETTTRSNNLTVLDLKEDYYQIEIDEVYKHKTAFEFENNAYE' A
#
# COMPACT_ATOMS: atom_id res chain seq x y z
N MET A 1 14.22 -8.58 1.46
CA MET A 1 13.23 -9.31 0.62
C MET A 1 13.64 -9.00 -0.79
N PHE A 2 14.07 -9.99 -1.59
CA PHE A 2 14.88 -9.79 -2.79
C PHE A 2 14.35 -8.67 -3.72
N LEU A 3 13.06 -8.69 -4.07
CA LEU A 3 12.46 -7.66 -4.92
C LEU A 3 12.47 -6.25 -4.28
N ASN A 4 12.20 -6.15 -2.98
CA ASN A 4 12.20 -4.87 -2.26
C ASN A 4 13.61 -4.25 -2.19
N ASP A 5 14.64 -5.08 -2.16
CA ASP A 5 16.04 -4.64 -2.10
C ASP A 5 16.52 -4.09 -3.47
N LEU A 6 15.87 -4.50 -4.56
CA LEU A 6 16.12 -4.04 -5.93
C LEU A 6 15.24 -2.85 -6.35
N THR A 7 14.09 -2.67 -5.69
CA THR A 7 13.11 -1.64 -6.05
C THR A 7 13.53 -0.28 -5.47
N GLU A 8 13.40 0.78 -6.27
CA GLU A 8 13.63 2.14 -5.79
C GLU A 8 12.66 2.47 -4.65
N LYS A 9 13.21 2.95 -3.53
CA LYS A 9 12.38 3.33 -2.38
C LYS A 9 11.66 4.63 -2.68
N TYR A 10 10.33 4.60 -2.59
CA TYR A 10 9.50 5.80 -2.65
C TYR A 10 9.08 6.23 -1.24
N PRO A 11 9.71 7.27 -0.65
CA PRO A 11 9.36 7.75 0.68
C PRO A 11 8.12 8.66 0.59
N TYR A 12 6.95 8.08 0.36
CA TYR A 12 5.69 8.79 0.56
C TYR A 12 5.60 9.23 2.02
N LYS A 13 5.33 10.51 2.26
CA LYS A 13 5.18 11.02 3.63
C LYS A 13 3.81 10.67 4.17
N ILE A 14 3.75 9.63 4.98
CA ILE A 14 2.60 9.36 5.84
C ILE A 14 2.48 10.54 6.84
N PRO A 15 1.27 11.10 7.06
CA PRO A 15 1.08 12.20 8.00
C PRO A 15 1.54 11.85 9.42
N ASP A 16 2.14 12.82 10.11
CA ASP A 16 2.51 12.65 11.51
C ASP A 16 1.26 12.56 12.40
N MET A 17 1.33 11.70 13.42
CA MET A 17 0.23 11.43 14.33
C MET A 17 -0.21 12.70 15.09
N LYS A 18 0.73 13.58 15.49
CA LYS A 18 0.38 14.83 16.17
C LYS A 18 -0.48 15.72 15.29
N ARG A 19 -0.10 15.84 14.01
CA ARG A 19 -0.87 16.61 13.03
C ARG A 19 -2.28 16.06 12.88
N ILE A 20 -2.43 14.73 12.80
CA ILE A 20 -3.76 14.09 12.71
C ILE A 20 -4.61 14.50 13.93
N ILE A 21 -4.09 14.32 15.14
CA ILE A 21 -4.79 14.64 16.39
C ILE A 21 -5.19 16.12 16.45
N GLU A 22 -4.25 17.03 16.18
CA GLU A 22 -4.51 18.48 16.19
C GLU A 22 -5.65 18.86 15.24
N THR A 23 -5.69 18.24 14.05
CA THR A 23 -6.74 18.52 13.05
C THR A 23 -8.11 17.94 13.41
N THR A 24 -8.17 16.88 14.22
CA THR A 24 -9.43 16.19 14.57
C THR A 24 -9.98 16.55 15.96
N THR A 25 -9.19 17.20 16.82
CA THR A 25 -9.53 17.44 18.24
C THR A 25 -10.82 18.26 18.45
N ARG A 26 -11.23 19.08 17.48
CA ARG A 26 -12.47 19.89 17.56
C ARG A 26 -13.66 19.29 16.83
N SER A 27 -13.52 18.08 16.30
CA SER A 27 -14.59 17.38 15.60
C SER A 27 -15.55 16.75 16.61
N ASN A 28 -16.84 17.05 16.48
CA ASN A 28 -17.88 16.49 17.34
C ASN A 28 -18.24 15.04 17.00
N ASN A 29 -17.97 14.62 15.76
CA ASN A 29 -18.22 13.26 15.27
C ASN A 29 -17.00 12.79 14.47
N LEU A 30 -16.60 11.54 14.70
CA LEU A 30 -15.55 10.87 13.94
C LEU A 30 -16.13 9.58 13.37
N THR A 31 -15.90 9.35 12.08
CA THR A 31 -16.24 8.10 11.41
C THR A 31 -14.96 7.44 10.97
N VAL A 32 -14.79 6.16 11.32
CA VAL A 32 -13.65 5.35 10.91
C VAL A 32 -14.10 4.41 9.80
N LEU A 33 -13.37 4.40 8.70
CA LEU A 33 -13.59 3.51 7.58
C LEU A 33 -12.38 2.59 7.46
N ASP A 34 -12.64 1.29 7.32
CA ASP A 34 -11.62 0.29 7.03
C ASP A 34 -11.74 -0.14 5.57
N LEU A 35 -10.63 -0.08 4.83
CA LEU A 35 -10.56 -0.50 3.44
C LEU A 35 -10.05 -1.94 3.43
N LYS A 36 -10.98 -2.89 3.52
CA LYS A 36 -10.63 -4.32 3.50
C LYS A 36 -9.92 -4.67 2.20
N GLU A 37 -8.76 -5.34 2.32
CA GLU A 37 -7.99 -5.84 1.17
C GLU A 37 -7.55 -4.72 0.20
N ASP A 38 -7.30 -3.51 0.71
CA ASP A 38 -6.91 -2.31 -0.05
C ASP A 38 -5.72 -2.51 -1.01
N TYR A 39 -4.71 -3.27 -0.60
CA TYR A 39 -3.55 -3.58 -1.44
C TYR A 39 -3.94 -4.28 -2.75
N TYR A 40 -5.02 -5.05 -2.78
CA TYR A 40 -5.51 -5.73 -3.99
C TYR A 40 -6.43 -4.86 -4.84
N GLN A 41 -6.91 -3.73 -4.30
CA GLN A 41 -7.79 -2.81 -5.02
C GLN A 41 -7.00 -1.84 -5.92
N ILE A 42 -5.71 -1.66 -5.65
CA ILE A 42 -4.81 -0.82 -6.45
C ILE A 42 -4.14 -1.69 -7.49
N GLU A 43 -4.42 -1.42 -8.77
CA GLU A 43 -3.81 -2.17 -9.87
C GLU A 43 -2.32 -1.85 -10.02
N ILE A 44 -1.51 -2.90 -10.22
CA ILE A 44 -0.10 -2.78 -10.58
C ILE A 44 -0.03 -2.33 -12.05
N ASP A 45 0.78 -1.30 -12.33
CA ASP A 45 1.05 -0.86 -13.69
C ASP A 45 1.48 -2.05 -14.57
N GLU A 46 0.85 -2.21 -15.73
CA GLU A 46 1.04 -3.33 -16.65
C GLU A 46 2.52 -3.57 -16.97
N VAL A 47 3.31 -2.49 -17.10
CA VAL A 47 4.75 -2.59 -17.39
C VAL A 47 5.57 -3.20 -16.25
N TYR A 48 5.00 -3.34 -15.04
CA TYR A 48 5.68 -3.86 -13.86
C TYR A 48 5.11 -5.18 -13.33
N LYS A 49 3.99 -5.69 -13.84
CA LYS A 49 3.38 -6.98 -13.41
C LYS A 49 4.38 -8.14 -13.42
N HIS A 50 5.17 -8.27 -14.49
CA HIS A 50 6.20 -9.31 -14.60
C HIS A 50 7.26 -9.30 -13.47
N LYS A 51 7.45 -8.18 -12.75
CA LYS A 51 8.40 -8.09 -11.63
C LYS A 51 7.89 -8.77 -10.36
N THR A 52 6.57 -8.89 -10.22
CA THR A 52 5.91 -9.55 -9.09
C THR A 52 5.65 -11.04 -9.33
N ALA A 53 6.19 -11.59 -10.41
CA ALA A 53 5.96 -12.97 -10.80
C ALA A 53 6.39 -13.98 -9.72
N PHE A 54 5.61 -15.04 -9.57
CA PHE A 54 5.89 -16.15 -8.67
C PHE A 54 5.46 -17.49 -9.28
N GLU A 55 6.09 -18.57 -8.81
CA GLU A 55 5.79 -19.93 -9.26
C GLU A 55 5.04 -20.70 -8.17
N PHE A 56 3.99 -21.42 -8.57
CA PHE A 56 3.24 -22.32 -7.70
C PHE A 56 2.75 -23.54 -8.50
N GLU A 57 3.02 -24.75 -8.01
CA GLU A 57 2.61 -26.02 -8.63
C GLU A 57 2.93 -26.12 -10.13
N ASN A 58 4.15 -25.72 -10.53
CA ASN A 58 4.62 -25.66 -11.93
C ASN A 58 3.87 -24.67 -12.83
N ASN A 59 3.13 -23.73 -12.25
CA ASN A 59 2.52 -22.61 -12.96
C ASN A 59 3.20 -21.30 -12.58
N ALA A 60 3.32 -20.39 -13.54
CA ALA A 60 3.81 -19.03 -13.32
C ALA A 60 2.62 -18.06 -13.30
N TYR A 61 2.63 -17.14 -12.33
CA TYR A 61 1.63 -16.10 -12.13
C TYR A 61 2.31 -14.74 -12.04
N GLU A 62 1.61 -13.67 -12.40
CA GLU A 62 2.07 -12.27 -12.31
C GLU A 62 0.95 -11.32 -11.85
#